data_AF-A0A7K1EC53-F1
#
_entry.id   AF-A0A7K1EC53-F1
#
_cell.length_a   1.000
_cell.length_b   1.000
_cell.length_c   1.000
_cell.angle_alpha   90.00
_cell.angle_beta   90.00
_cell.angle_gamma   90.00
#
_symmetry.space_group_name_H-M   'P 1'
#
loop_
_entity.id
_entity.type
_entity.pdbx_description
1 polymer ?
#
loop_
_entity_poly.entity_id
_entity_poly.type
_entity_poly.pdbx_seq_one_letter_code
_entity_poly.pdbx_strand_id
1 'polypeptide(L)'
;MTASATETANSSSPSVSEDDHQPPIDRRLVIIVAALIAIILGWLLYRLLTSNWLPIGDYRTLQLRVADVGGSETPLSGVYSRYQWNHPGPLLFYVLALPYRLSGSSPIGLLLGALLVNLGVIASTLWIAARAGRRTFVLVGFFLALLCFGMNPAGLADPWNPEFVILAVFATAVASWRCVFGDRVAAIALVLLASFAVQCHVGSALPVALLVGIGGLALVARSVRGTNRSHDRRTALIAAVVAFVCWIPPIIEQFTQSPGNLRLIYGFLRNPPLETTGLATGVQIMFRFLSIPGNWVRGAEPSLINSAIDTSGWAIPWALIAL
;
A
#
# COMPACT_ATOMS: atom_id res chain seq x y z
N MET A 1 6.01 -49.14 -66.05
CA MET A 1 4.64 -49.26 -65.49
C MET A 1 4.73 -50.39 -64.47
N THR A 2 4.66 -50.20 -63.17
CA THR A 2 3.69 -49.44 -62.36
C THR A 2 4.33 -48.95 -61.06
N ALA A 3 3.85 -47.80 -60.58
CA ALA A 3 4.22 -47.19 -59.30
C ALA A 3 3.56 -47.92 -58.12
N SER A 4 4.21 -47.90 -56.95
CA SER A 4 3.51 -47.80 -55.66
C SER A 4 4.46 -47.20 -54.60
N ALA A 5 4.29 -45.90 -54.37
CA ALA A 5 4.46 -45.27 -53.05
C ALA A 5 3.33 -45.82 -52.13
N THR A 6 3.32 -45.74 -50.80
CA THR A 6 3.96 -44.83 -49.84
C THR A 6 3.82 -45.52 -48.48
N GLU A 7 4.92 -45.67 -47.75
CA GLU A 7 4.92 -46.16 -46.37
C GLU A 7 4.68 -44.96 -45.43
N THR A 8 3.54 -44.94 -44.75
CA THR A 8 3.17 -43.88 -43.80
C THR A 8 3.97 -44.04 -42.51
N ALA A 9 5.07 -43.28 -42.38
CA ALA A 9 5.78 -43.10 -41.12
C ALA A 9 4.88 -42.32 -40.14
N ASN A 10 4.45 -43.01 -39.09
CA ASN A 10 3.66 -42.48 -37.99
C ASN A 10 4.60 -41.68 -37.06
N SER A 11 4.65 -40.36 -37.20
CA SER A 11 5.44 -39.48 -36.34
C SER A 11 4.67 -39.16 -35.04
N SER A 12 4.76 -40.04 -34.07
CA SER A 12 4.42 -39.70 -32.68
C SER A 12 5.57 -38.90 -32.07
N SER A 13 5.50 -37.57 -32.12
CA SER A 13 6.32 -36.69 -31.30
C SER A 13 5.96 -36.90 -29.82
N PRO A 14 6.94 -37.15 -28.92
CA PRO A 14 6.64 -37.21 -27.50
C PRO A 14 6.30 -35.80 -27.03
N SER A 15 5.07 -35.61 -26.56
CA SER A 15 4.67 -34.45 -25.78
C SER A 15 5.50 -34.45 -24.50
N VAL A 16 6.59 -33.70 -24.49
CA VAL A 16 7.33 -33.39 -23.26
C VAL A 16 6.37 -32.54 -22.42
N SER A 17 5.68 -33.19 -21.49
CA SER A 17 5.13 -32.51 -20.33
C SER A 17 6.32 -31.97 -19.55
N GLU A 18 6.61 -30.67 -19.72
CA GLU A 18 7.40 -29.92 -18.74
C GLU A 18 6.62 -29.94 -17.42
N ASP A 19 6.77 -31.03 -16.67
CA ASP A 19 6.55 -31.02 -15.24
C ASP A 19 7.53 -29.98 -14.68
N ASP A 20 7.01 -28.80 -14.32
CA ASP A 20 7.71 -27.76 -13.57
C ASP A 20 8.01 -28.31 -12.17
N HIS A 21 8.97 -29.25 -12.09
CA HIS A 21 9.57 -29.73 -10.87
C HIS A 21 10.41 -28.60 -10.28
N GLN A 22 9.72 -27.68 -9.61
CA GLN A 22 10.38 -26.64 -8.85
C GLN A 22 11.20 -27.29 -7.74
N PRO A 23 12.48 -26.92 -7.59
CA PRO A 23 13.33 -27.50 -6.56
C PRO A 23 12.70 -27.23 -5.18
N PRO A 24 12.70 -28.24 -4.29
CA PRO A 24 12.14 -28.08 -2.96
C PRO A 24 12.82 -26.91 -2.24
N ILE A 25 12.01 -26.10 -1.56
CA ILE A 25 12.52 -24.98 -0.76
C ILE A 25 13.44 -25.55 0.32
N ASP A 26 14.70 -25.12 0.36
CA ASP A 26 15.65 -25.55 1.38
C ASP A 26 15.14 -25.13 2.76
N ARG A 27 14.77 -26.13 3.57
CA ARG A 27 14.28 -25.92 4.94
C ARG A 27 15.29 -25.13 5.78
N ARG A 28 16.59 -25.28 5.53
CA ARG A 28 17.64 -24.54 6.23
C ARG A 28 17.58 -23.05 5.92
N LEU A 29 17.41 -22.70 4.64
CA LEU A 29 17.25 -21.31 4.22
C LEU A 29 16.01 -20.66 4.84
N VAL A 30 14.88 -21.38 4.87
CA VAL A 30 13.64 -20.89 5.50
C VAL A 30 13.85 -20.64 7.00
N ILE A 31 14.51 -21.57 7.70
CA ILE A 31 14.82 -21.41 9.11
C ILE A 31 15.74 -20.20 9.34
N ILE A 32 16.78 -20.02 8.53
CA ILE A 32 17.70 -18.88 8.63
C ILE A 32 16.94 -17.57 8.41
N VAL A 33 16.13 -17.46 7.36
CA VAL A 33 15.35 -16.25 7.07
C VAL A 33 14.35 -15.96 8.19
N ALA A 34 13.63 -16.97 8.67
CA ALA A 34 12.70 -16.82 9.79
C ALA A 34 13.40 -16.38 11.08
N ALA A 35 14.56 -16.96 11.39
CA ALA A 35 15.37 -16.58 12.54
C ALA A 35 15.87 -15.13 12.43
N LEU A 36 16.34 -14.71 11.25
CA LEU A 36 16.78 -13.33 11.01
C LEU A 36 15.62 -12.34 11.17
N ILE A 37 14.45 -12.63 10.61
CA ILE A 37 13.25 -11.81 10.79
C ILE A 37 12.88 -11.72 12.27
N ALA A 38 12.89 -12.85 13.00
CA ALA A 38 12.59 -12.87 14.43
C ALA A 38 13.59 -12.03 15.24
N ILE A 39 14.89 -12.11 14.92
CA ILE A 39 15.93 -11.29 15.56
C ILE A 39 15.70 -9.79 15.28
N ILE A 40 15.43 -9.42 14.03
CA ILE A 40 15.20 -8.02 13.64
C ILE A 40 13.96 -7.46 14.35
N LEU A 41 12.84 -8.20 14.32
CA LEU A 41 11.60 -7.79 14.97
C LEU A 41 11.75 -7.76 16.50
N GLY A 42 12.48 -8.73 17.08
CA GLY A 42 12.78 -8.76 18.51
C GLY A 42 13.64 -7.58 18.95
N TRP A 43 14.66 -7.22 18.17
CA TRP A 43 15.48 -6.03 18.43
C TRP A 43 14.68 -4.73 18.28
N LEU A 44 13.84 -4.63 17.25
CA LEU A 44 12.96 -3.48 17.08
C LEU A 44 11.99 -3.35 18.25
N LEU A 45 11.37 -4.45 18.67
CA LEU A 45 10.48 -4.47 19.84
C LEU A 45 11.22 -4.04 21.11
N TYR A 46 12.42 -4.54 21.35
CA TYR A 46 13.26 -4.11 22.48
C TYR A 46 13.54 -2.61 22.43
N ARG A 47 13.88 -2.06 21.26
CA ARG A 47 14.13 -0.63 21.06
C ARG A 47 12.87 0.21 21.32
N LEU A 48 11.70 -0.27 20.92
CA LEU A 48 10.43 0.42 21.16
C LEU A 48 10.05 0.41 22.64
N LEU A 49 10.20 -0.74 23.31
CA LEU A 49 9.85 -0.89 24.73
C LEU A 49 10.80 -0.15 25.67
N THR A 50 12.05 0.06 25.27
CA THR A 50 13.06 0.83 26.04
C THR A 50 13.14 2.30 25.62
N SER A 51 12.28 2.74 24.70
CA SER A 51 12.25 4.11 24.22
C SER A 51 11.56 5.05 25.22
N ASN A 52 12.13 6.23 25.42
CA ASN A 52 11.51 7.35 26.13
C ASN A 52 10.73 8.28 25.19
N TRP A 53 10.28 7.76 24.04
CA TRP A 53 9.60 8.57 23.03
C TRP A 53 8.28 9.12 23.57
N LEU A 54 8.10 10.42 23.39
CA LEU A 54 6.88 11.13 23.73
C LEU A 54 6.33 11.81 22.46
N PRO A 55 5.01 11.72 22.21
CA PRO A 55 4.41 12.33 21.05
C PRO A 55 4.37 13.85 21.24
N ILE A 56 4.87 14.58 20.23
CA ILE A 56 4.84 16.04 20.15
C ILE A 56 4.27 16.48 18.80
N GLY A 57 3.74 17.70 18.71
CA GLY A 57 3.17 18.22 17.47
C GLY A 57 2.09 17.29 16.87
N ASP A 58 2.23 16.95 15.59
CA ASP A 58 1.31 16.08 14.85
C ASP A 58 1.09 14.73 15.53
N TYR A 59 2.14 14.15 16.15
CA TYR A 59 2.04 12.89 16.89
C TYR A 59 1.10 12.98 18.08
N ARG A 60 1.13 14.11 18.81
CA ARG A 60 0.26 14.30 19.97
C ARG A 60 -1.18 14.52 19.54
N THR A 61 -1.40 15.29 18.47
CA THR A 61 -2.73 15.47 17.87
C THR A 61 -3.30 14.13 17.42
N LEU A 62 -2.49 13.32 16.72
CA LEU A 62 -2.87 11.96 16.32
C LEU A 62 -3.24 11.10 17.54
N GLN A 63 -2.41 11.11 18.59
CA GLN A 63 -2.69 10.35 19.81
C GLN A 63 -4.03 10.69 20.44
N LEU A 64 -4.36 11.99 20.55
CA LEU A 64 -5.64 12.43 21.11
C LEU A 64 -6.82 11.88 20.29
N ARG A 65 -6.74 11.95 18.96
CA ARG A 65 -7.78 11.39 18.08
C ARG A 65 -7.88 9.88 18.17
N VAL A 66 -6.76 9.16 18.35
CA VAL A 66 -6.77 7.71 18.62
C VAL A 66 -7.46 7.40 19.96
N ALA A 67 -7.25 8.24 20.99
CA ALA A 67 -7.87 8.07 22.30
C ALA A 67 -9.40 8.26 22.26
N ASP A 68 -9.88 9.16 21.39
CA ASP A 68 -11.32 9.45 21.20
C ASP A 68 -12.09 8.28 20.57
N VAL A 69 -11.42 7.35 19.88
CA VAL A 69 -12.07 6.23 19.16
C VAL A 69 -12.84 5.33 20.11
N GLY A 70 -14.15 5.22 19.92
CA GLY A 70 -15.05 4.44 20.78
C GLY A 70 -15.73 5.27 21.89
N GLY A 71 -15.42 6.57 22.00
CA GLY A 71 -16.13 7.54 22.83
C GLY A 71 -17.14 8.39 22.04
N SER A 72 -17.70 9.41 22.69
CA SER A 72 -18.65 10.36 22.07
C SER A 72 -18.02 11.20 20.96
N GLU A 73 -16.71 11.47 21.05
CA GLU A 73 -15.94 12.28 20.11
C GLU A 73 -15.23 11.44 19.04
N THR A 74 -15.71 10.22 18.77
CA THR A 74 -15.09 9.29 17.81
C THR A 74 -14.83 10.01 16.47
N PRO A 75 -13.57 10.04 15.98
CA PRO A 75 -13.24 10.78 14.77
C PRO A 75 -13.96 10.24 13.54
N LEU A 76 -14.58 11.14 12.77
CA LEU A 76 -15.21 10.80 11.49
C LEU A 76 -14.34 11.16 10.27
N SER A 77 -13.32 12.01 10.47
CA SER A 77 -12.30 12.38 9.51
C SER A 77 -10.91 11.91 9.95
N GLY A 78 -9.93 11.99 9.05
CA GLY A 78 -8.54 11.62 9.30
C GLY A 78 -7.70 12.71 9.96
N VAL A 79 -6.38 12.59 9.81
CA VAL A 79 -5.37 13.48 10.40
C VAL A 79 -5.52 14.91 9.88
N TYR A 80 -5.33 15.88 10.77
CA TYR A 80 -5.37 17.30 10.45
C TYR A 80 -4.27 17.72 9.48
N SER A 81 -4.61 18.61 8.56
CA SER A 81 -3.67 19.25 7.64
C SER A 81 -3.58 20.74 7.95
N ARG A 82 -2.36 21.30 7.86
CA ARG A 82 -2.11 22.76 8.00
C ARG A 82 -2.96 23.65 7.09
N TYR A 83 -3.56 23.08 6.05
CA TYR A 83 -4.44 23.75 5.10
C TYR A 83 -5.91 23.82 5.56
N GLN A 84 -6.18 23.68 6.87
CA GLN A 84 -7.52 23.83 7.48
C GLN A 84 -8.56 22.80 6.98
N TRP A 85 -8.09 21.62 6.60
CA TRP A 85 -8.90 20.44 6.32
C TRP A 85 -8.27 19.22 6.96
N ASN A 86 -9.02 18.13 7.08
CA ASN A 86 -8.53 16.84 7.59
C ASN A 86 -8.41 15.84 6.44
N HIS A 87 -7.54 14.85 6.55
CA HIS A 87 -7.53 13.74 5.60
C HIS A 87 -8.90 13.04 5.58
N PRO A 88 -9.28 12.38 4.46
CA PRO A 88 -10.68 12.05 4.21
C PRO A 88 -11.36 11.21 5.28
N GLY A 89 -10.64 10.31 5.97
CA GLY A 89 -11.29 9.41 6.93
C GLY A 89 -10.40 8.84 8.03
N PRO A 90 -11.04 8.21 9.03
CA PRO A 90 -10.43 7.95 10.33
C PRO A 90 -9.80 6.57 10.44
N LEU A 91 -9.71 5.79 9.35
CA LEU A 91 -9.25 4.39 9.42
C LEU A 91 -7.91 4.23 10.14
N LEU A 92 -6.97 5.18 9.97
CA LEU A 92 -5.71 5.16 10.71
C LEU A 92 -5.93 5.23 12.23
N PHE A 93 -6.81 6.11 12.71
CA PHE A 93 -7.14 6.19 14.12
C PHE A 93 -7.78 4.91 14.63
N TYR A 94 -8.68 4.32 13.83
CA TYR A 94 -9.41 3.12 14.20
C TYR A 94 -8.48 1.91 14.35
N VAL A 95 -7.54 1.71 13.42
CA VAL A 95 -6.60 0.58 13.51
C VAL A 95 -5.59 0.75 14.65
N LEU A 96 -5.24 1.99 15.01
CA LEU A 96 -4.32 2.28 16.11
C LEU A 96 -4.99 2.26 17.49
N ALA A 97 -6.32 2.40 17.56
CA ALA A 97 -7.05 2.48 18.83
C ALA A 97 -6.90 1.22 19.70
N LEU A 98 -6.94 0.03 19.09
CA LEU A 98 -6.81 -1.23 19.82
C LEU A 98 -5.42 -1.39 20.48
N PRO A 99 -4.28 -1.35 19.74
CA PRO A 99 -2.97 -1.47 20.36
C PRO A 99 -2.68 -0.34 21.36
N TYR A 100 -3.19 0.87 21.10
CA TYR A 100 -3.09 2.00 22.03
C TYR A 100 -3.82 1.73 23.36
N ARG A 101 -5.05 1.20 23.33
CA ARG A 101 -5.80 0.87 24.55
C ARG A 101 -5.18 -0.30 25.30
N LEU A 102 -4.74 -1.35 24.59
CA LEU A 102 -4.12 -2.53 25.21
C LEU A 102 -2.80 -2.20 25.91
N SER A 103 -2.10 -1.15 25.50
CA SER A 103 -0.88 -0.68 26.15
C SER A 103 -1.13 0.25 27.35
N GLY A 104 -2.37 0.36 27.81
CA GLY A 104 -2.77 1.31 28.86
C GLY A 104 -2.79 2.76 28.40
N SER A 105 -3.10 3.01 27.12
CA SER A 105 -3.12 4.37 26.53
C SER A 105 -1.76 5.07 26.56
N SER A 106 -0.68 4.28 26.47
CA SER A 106 0.70 4.78 26.48
C SER A 106 1.20 5.18 25.08
N PRO A 107 2.17 6.11 24.99
CA PRO A 107 2.86 6.45 23.74
C PRO A 107 3.42 5.24 22.99
N ILE A 108 3.99 4.29 23.71
CA ILE A 108 4.59 3.07 23.14
C ILE A 108 3.52 2.24 22.41
N GLY A 109 2.26 2.25 22.87
CA GLY A 109 1.15 1.59 22.19
C GLY A 109 0.89 2.09 20.77
N LEU A 110 1.16 3.38 20.51
CA LEU A 110 1.07 3.93 19.16
C LEU A 110 2.18 3.40 18.26
N LEU A 111 3.42 3.34 18.76
CA LEU A 111 4.56 2.83 18.00
C LEU A 111 4.37 1.35 17.67
N LEU A 112 3.92 0.56 18.66
CA LEU A 112 3.57 -0.85 18.46
C LEU A 112 2.40 -1.00 17.49
N GLY A 113 1.38 -0.15 17.60
CA GLY A 113 0.26 -0.14 16.66
C GLY A 113 0.68 0.13 15.23
N ALA A 114 1.54 1.13 15.02
CA ALA A 114 2.10 1.45 13.71
C ALA A 114 2.85 0.26 13.11
N LEU A 115 3.74 -0.35 13.91
CA LEU A 115 4.47 -1.54 13.51
C LEU A 115 3.53 -2.69 13.12
N LEU A 116 2.53 -2.99 13.95
CA LEU A 116 1.59 -4.08 13.69
C LEU A 116 0.75 -3.84 12.43
N VAL A 117 0.30 -2.61 12.19
CA VAL A 117 -0.47 -2.25 11.00
C VAL A 117 0.40 -2.38 9.75
N ASN A 118 1.61 -1.83 9.74
CA ASN A 118 2.53 -1.95 8.60
C ASN A 118 2.92 -3.41 8.33
N LEU A 119 3.20 -4.20 9.37
CA LEU A 119 3.42 -5.65 9.23
C LEU A 119 2.18 -6.37 8.69
N GLY A 120 0.98 -5.96 9.09
CA GLY A 120 -0.27 -6.47 8.54
C GLY A 120 -0.43 -6.18 7.05
N VAL A 121 -0.07 -4.98 6.60
CA VAL A 121 -0.07 -4.60 5.17
C VAL A 121 0.98 -5.40 4.40
N ILE A 122 2.19 -5.57 4.93
CA ILE A 122 3.25 -6.40 4.34
C ILE A 122 2.77 -7.85 4.20
N ALA A 123 2.25 -8.43 5.28
CA ALA A 123 1.76 -9.81 5.30
C ALA A 123 0.61 -10.02 4.31
N SER A 124 -0.34 -9.08 4.26
CA SER A 124 -1.46 -9.12 3.30
C SER A 124 -0.97 -9.05 1.85
N THR A 125 0.01 -8.19 1.57
CA THR A 125 0.61 -8.05 0.23
C THR A 125 1.34 -9.31 -0.20
N LEU A 126 2.18 -9.87 0.69
CA LEU A 126 2.89 -11.13 0.45
C LEU A 126 1.94 -12.30 0.26
N TRP A 127 0.86 -12.37 1.04
CA TRP A 127 -0.17 -13.39 0.89
C TRP A 127 -0.88 -13.28 -0.46
N ILE A 128 -1.25 -12.07 -0.89
CA ILE A 128 -1.82 -11.82 -2.22
C ILE A 128 -0.84 -12.22 -3.33
N ALA A 129 0.45 -11.93 -3.16
CA ALA A 129 1.51 -12.30 -4.10
C ALA A 129 1.73 -13.82 -4.16
N ALA A 130 1.71 -14.52 -3.01
CA ALA A 130 1.86 -15.97 -2.93
C ALA A 130 0.79 -16.72 -3.73
N ARG A 131 -0.42 -16.16 -3.82
CA ARG A 131 -1.53 -16.70 -4.61
C ARG A 131 -1.28 -16.65 -6.12
N ALA A 132 -0.31 -15.86 -6.59
CA ALA A 132 0.14 -15.85 -7.98
C ALA A 132 1.29 -16.83 -8.24
N GLY A 133 1.91 -17.38 -7.19
CA GLY A 133 3.02 -18.32 -7.28
C GLY A 133 4.31 -17.80 -6.64
N ARG A 134 5.28 -18.72 -6.50
CA ARG A 134 6.54 -18.48 -5.77
C ARG A 134 7.39 -17.36 -6.35
N ARG A 135 7.51 -17.27 -7.69
CA ARG A 135 8.30 -16.22 -8.35
C ARG A 135 7.76 -14.83 -8.02
N THR A 136 6.45 -14.65 -8.11
CA THR A 136 5.79 -13.39 -7.73
C THR A 136 5.98 -13.08 -6.25
N PHE A 137 5.82 -14.07 -5.36
CA PHE A 137 6.07 -13.89 -3.93
C PHE A 137 7.49 -13.36 -3.65
N VAL A 138 8.51 -13.95 -4.27
CA VAL A 138 9.91 -13.53 -4.10
C VAL A 138 10.13 -12.11 -4.64
N LEU A 139 9.62 -11.81 -5.83
CA LEU A 139 9.76 -10.47 -6.43
C LEU A 139 9.05 -9.39 -5.61
N VAL A 140 7.81 -9.63 -5.19
CA VAL A 140 7.05 -8.71 -4.34
C VAL A 140 7.73 -8.54 -2.98
N GLY A 141 8.22 -9.62 -2.39
CA GLY A 141 8.99 -9.56 -1.14
C GLY A 141 10.29 -8.77 -1.26
N PHE A 142 11.00 -8.89 -2.38
CA PHE A 142 12.18 -8.09 -2.67
C PHE A 142 11.87 -6.60 -2.74
N PHE A 143 10.83 -6.19 -3.48
CA PHE A 143 10.43 -4.78 -3.56
C PHE A 143 9.89 -4.24 -2.23
N LEU A 144 9.16 -5.06 -1.45
CA LEU A 144 8.75 -4.68 -0.09
C LEU A 144 9.97 -4.44 0.81
N ALA A 145 10.98 -5.30 0.74
CA ALA A 145 12.21 -5.12 1.52
C ALA A 145 12.95 -3.83 1.11
N LEU A 146 13.02 -3.53 -0.19
CA LEU A 146 13.59 -2.27 -0.69
C LEU A 146 12.80 -1.05 -0.20
N LEU A 147 11.47 -1.10 -0.22
CA LEU A 147 10.63 -0.02 0.30
C LEU A 147 10.85 0.17 1.80
N CYS A 148 10.85 -0.91 2.60
CA CYS A 148 11.11 -0.85 4.03
C CYS A 148 12.51 -0.29 4.35
N PHE A 149 13.50 -0.61 3.51
CA PHE A 149 14.85 -0.05 3.64
C PHE A 149 14.86 1.45 3.32
N GLY A 150 14.20 1.87 2.23
CA GLY A 150 14.12 3.27 1.82
C GLY A 150 13.32 4.16 2.78
N MET A 151 12.31 3.61 3.46
CA MET A 151 11.53 4.29 4.50
C MET A 151 12.33 4.58 5.77
N ASN A 152 13.56 4.06 5.89
CA ASN A 152 14.24 3.81 7.17
C ASN A 152 13.44 2.79 8.01
N PRO A 153 14.04 1.67 8.47
CA PRO A 153 13.32 0.68 9.28
C PRO A 153 12.60 1.24 10.52
N ALA A 154 13.03 2.39 11.06
CA ALA A 154 12.31 3.09 12.12
C ALA A 154 10.91 3.58 11.70
N GLY A 155 10.71 3.93 10.42
CA GLY A 155 9.43 4.36 9.84
C GLY A 155 8.34 3.29 9.91
N LEU A 156 8.70 2.01 9.97
CA LEU A 156 7.72 0.93 10.17
C LEU A 156 6.94 1.06 11.47
N ALA A 157 7.56 1.59 12.52
CA ALA A 157 6.96 1.81 13.84
C ALA A 157 6.60 3.28 14.09
N ASP A 158 6.80 4.15 13.11
CA ASP A 158 6.45 5.56 13.21
C ASP A 158 4.93 5.71 12.94
N PRO A 159 4.16 6.28 13.88
CA PRO A 159 2.71 6.41 13.75
C PRO A 159 2.28 7.60 12.88
N TRP A 160 3.21 8.32 12.26
CA TRP A 160 2.89 9.41 11.36
C TRP A 160 2.19 8.90 10.09
N ASN A 161 1.12 9.58 9.68
CA ASN A 161 0.24 9.09 8.61
C ASN A 161 0.90 8.87 7.24
N PRO A 162 1.94 9.61 6.80
CA PRO A 162 2.61 9.34 5.53
C PRO A 162 3.33 7.99 5.49
N GLU A 163 3.80 7.48 6.63
CA GLU A 163 4.56 6.22 6.71
C GLU A 163 3.71 5.01 6.28
N PHE A 164 2.42 5.03 6.61
CA PHE A 164 1.47 3.98 6.23
C PHE A 164 1.15 3.96 4.73
N VAL A 165 1.24 5.12 4.07
CA VAL A 165 0.79 5.31 2.69
C VAL A 165 1.69 4.55 1.72
N ILE A 166 3.00 4.51 1.99
CA ILE A 166 3.99 3.92 1.11
C ILE A 166 3.68 2.44 0.88
N LEU A 167 3.54 1.68 1.98
CA LEU A 167 3.22 0.26 1.93
C LEU A 167 1.79 0.01 1.45
N ALA A 168 0.83 0.84 1.86
CA ALA A 168 -0.57 0.68 1.45
C ALA A 168 -0.79 0.91 -0.05
N VAL A 169 -0.11 1.89 -0.66
CA VAL A 169 -0.17 2.12 -2.11
C VAL A 169 0.49 0.96 -2.88
N PHE A 170 1.63 0.46 -2.40
CA PHE A 170 2.26 -0.71 -3.03
C PHE A 170 1.37 -1.96 -2.92
N ALA A 171 0.76 -2.19 -1.76
CA ALA A 171 -0.21 -3.26 -1.54
C ALA A 171 -1.42 -3.13 -2.48
N THR A 172 -1.92 -1.91 -2.68
CA THR A 172 -3.00 -1.57 -3.62
C THR A 172 -2.59 -1.90 -5.06
N ALA A 173 -1.35 -1.62 -5.45
CA ALA A 173 -0.84 -1.94 -6.79
C ALA A 173 -0.80 -3.45 -7.04
N VAL A 174 -0.26 -4.23 -6.09
CA VAL A 174 -0.23 -5.69 -6.16
C VAL A 174 -1.64 -6.27 -6.20
N ALA A 175 -2.55 -5.78 -5.35
CA ALA A 175 -3.94 -6.21 -5.31
C ALA A 175 -4.70 -5.88 -6.61
N SER A 176 -4.45 -4.70 -7.19
CA SER A 176 -5.03 -4.27 -8.47
C SER A 176 -4.60 -5.20 -9.60
N TRP A 177 -3.30 -5.45 -9.73
CA TRP A 177 -2.76 -6.39 -10.71
C TRP A 177 -3.39 -7.78 -10.55
N ARG A 178 -3.45 -8.31 -9.33
CA ARG A 178 -4.09 -9.62 -9.07
C ARG A 178 -5.58 -9.64 -9.39
N CYS A 179 -6.29 -8.54 -9.16
CA CYS A 179 -7.69 -8.38 -9.53
C CYS A 179 -7.89 -8.50 -11.05
N VAL A 180 -7.01 -7.89 -11.85
CA VAL A 180 -7.00 -8.03 -13.32
C VAL A 180 -6.90 -9.51 -13.73
N PHE A 181 -6.04 -10.28 -13.05
CA PHE A 181 -5.77 -11.68 -13.36
C PHE A 181 -6.73 -12.70 -12.76
N GLY A 182 -7.87 -12.30 -12.20
CA GLY A 182 -8.85 -13.29 -11.72
C GLY A 182 -9.10 -13.28 -10.22
N ASP A 183 -8.18 -12.72 -9.43
CA ASP A 183 -8.12 -12.99 -8.00
C ASP A 183 -9.17 -12.18 -7.21
N ARG A 184 -10.26 -12.86 -6.85
CA ARG A 184 -11.41 -12.27 -6.14
C ARG A 184 -11.08 -11.79 -4.74
N VAL A 185 -10.14 -12.47 -4.07
CA VAL A 185 -9.67 -12.06 -2.74
C VAL A 185 -8.89 -10.77 -2.85
N ALA A 186 -8.01 -10.67 -3.85
CA ALA A 186 -7.27 -9.45 -4.13
C ALA A 186 -8.19 -8.29 -4.51
N ALA A 187 -9.34 -8.54 -5.17
CA ALA A 187 -10.32 -7.51 -5.47
C ALA A 187 -10.95 -6.87 -4.21
N ILE A 188 -11.23 -7.66 -3.18
CA ILE A 188 -11.74 -7.15 -1.90
C ILE A 188 -10.63 -6.42 -1.15
N ALA A 189 -9.42 -7.01 -1.11
CA ALA A 189 -8.26 -6.39 -0.48
C ALA A 189 -7.87 -5.06 -1.14
N LEU A 190 -8.00 -4.97 -2.47
CA LEU A 190 -7.77 -3.75 -3.26
C LEU A 190 -8.59 -2.60 -2.70
N VAL A 191 -9.90 -2.78 -2.48
CA VAL A 191 -10.77 -1.73 -1.97
C VAL A 191 -10.42 -1.34 -0.53
N LEU A 192 -10.13 -2.31 0.33
CA LEU A 192 -9.79 -2.06 1.72
C LEU A 192 -8.47 -1.29 1.83
N LEU A 193 -7.42 -1.76 1.16
CA LEU A 193 -6.08 -1.14 1.15
C LEU A 193 -6.09 0.22 0.47
N ALA A 194 -6.83 0.38 -0.63
CA ALA A 194 -7.05 1.66 -1.30
C ALA A 194 -7.73 2.67 -0.36
N SER A 195 -8.80 2.26 0.31
CA SER A 195 -9.52 3.12 1.25
C SER A 195 -8.62 3.53 2.41
N PHE A 196 -7.86 2.60 2.96
CA PHE A 196 -6.87 2.88 4.00
C PHE A 196 -5.80 3.89 3.53
N ALA A 197 -5.21 3.69 2.34
CA ALA A 197 -4.17 4.57 1.80
C ALA A 197 -4.67 6.02 1.62
N VAL A 198 -5.84 6.20 1.00
CA VAL A 198 -6.42 7.53 0.74
C VAL A 198 -6.79 8.24 2.04
N GLN A 199 -7.32 7.49 3.01
CA GLN A 199 -7.68 8.04 4.32
C GLN A 199 -6.45 8.38 5.16
N CYS A 200 -5.35 7.64 5.05
CA CYS A 200 -4.09 8.00 5.69
C CYS A 200 -3.53 9.30 5.13
N HIS A 201 -3.52 9.46 3.80
CA HIS A 201 -3.03 10.68 3.17
C HIS A 201 -3.64 10.91 1.79
N VAL A 202 -4.27 12.08 1.62
CA VAL A 202 -5.00 12.46 0.39
C VAL A 202 -4.09 12.56 -0.83
N GLY A 203 -2.79 12.81 -0.64
CA GLY A 203 -1.80 12.82 -1.73
C GLY A 203 -1.71 11.49 -2.48
N SER A 204 -2.16 10.37 -1.89
CA SER A 204 -2.25 9.07 -2.57
C SER A 204 -3.51 8.88 -3.41
N ALA A 205 -4.48 9.80 -3.36
CA ALA A 205 -5.79 9.63 -3.98
C ALA A 205 -5.70 9.37 -5.49
N LEU A 206 -4.84 10.11 -6.21
CA LEU A 206 -4.68 9.94 -7.66
C LEU A 206 -4.11 8.56 -8.05
N PRO A 207 -2.92 8.13 -7.56
CA PRO A 207 -2.41 6.81 -7.91
C PRO A 207 -3.34 5.68 -7.45
N VAL A 208 -3.96 5.82 -6.26
CA VAL A 208 -4.92 4.81 -5.77
C VAL A 208 -6.17 4.75 -6.66
N ALA A 209 -6.73 5.88 -7.09
CA ALA A 209 -7.89 5.91 -7.97
C ALA A 209 -7.60 5.23 -9.32
N LEU A 210 -6.41 5.43 -9.89
CA LEU A 210 -5.98 4.74 -11.11
C LEU A 210 -5.90 3.22 -10.90
N LEU A 211 -5.27 2.77 -9.81
CA LEU A 211 -5.14 1.35 -9.49
C LEU A 211 -6.49 0.68 -9.22
N VAL A 212 -7.37 1.34 -8.46
CA VAL A 212 -8.74 0.87 -8.22
C VAL A 212 -9.53 0.86 -9.53
N GLY A 213 -9.36 1.87 -10.38
CA GLY A 213 -9.96 1.92 -11.70
C GLY A 213 -9.59 0.70 -12.54
N ILE A 214 -8.29 0.42 -12.70
CA ILE A 214 -7.78 -0.73 -13.48
C ILE A 214 -8.34 -2.05 -12.95
N GLY A 215 -8.20 -2.32 -11.65
CA GLY A 215 -8.67 -3.58 -11.03
C GLY A 215 -10.20 -3.71 -11.06
N GLY A 216 -10.90 -2.62 -10.76
CA GLY A 216 -12.36 -2.55 -10.74
C GLY A 216 -12.97 -2.72 -12.12
N LEU A 217 -12.42 -2.07 -13.16
CA LEU A 217 -12.83 -2.25 -14.55
C LEU A 217 -12.67 -3.71 -14.98
N ALA A 218 -11.55 -4.36 -14.65
CA ALA A 218 -11.34 -5.77 -14.95
C ALA A 218 -12.36 -6.67 -14.24
N LEU A 219 -12.65 -6.42 -12.95
CA LEU A 219 -13.66 -7.15 -12.20
C LEU A 219 -15.06 -6.98 -12.81
N VAL A 220 -15.45 -5.74 -13.14
CA VAL A 220 -16.74 -5.42 -13.74
C VAL A 220 -16.87 -6.09 -15.11
N ALA A 221 -15.85 -5.97 -15.97
CA ALA A 221 -15.83 -6.61 -17.28
C ALA A 221 -16.04 -8.13 -17.18
N ARG A 222 -15.36 -8.79 -16.24
CA ARG A 222 -15.53 -10.23 -15.97
C ARG A 222 -16.88 -10.57 -15.36
N SER A 223 -17.45 -9.70 -14.52
CA SER A 223 -18.78 -9.88 -13.93
C SER A 223 -19.93 -9.81 -14.96
N VAL A 224 -19.65 -9.24 -16.15
CA VAL A 224 -20.59 -9.13 -17.27
C VAL A 224 -20.30 -10.21 -18.33
N ARG A 225 -19.04 -10.38 -18.72
CA ARG A 225 -18.64 -11.17 -19.90
C ARG A 225 -17.96 -12.50 -19.57
N GLY A 226 -17.59 -12.73 -18.31
CA GLY A 226 -16.82 -13.91 -17.89
C GLY A 226 -17.66 -15.17 -17.70
N THR A 227 -17.03 -16.33 -17.85
CA THR A 227 -17.63 -17.65 -17.59
C THR A 227 -18.09 -17.79 -16.14
N ASN A 228 -17.36 -17.19 -15.19
CA ASN A 228 -17.64 -17.19 -13.75
C ASN A 228 -18.35 -15.92 -13.24
N ARG A 229 -19.21 -15.30 -14.07
CA ARG A 229 -19.87 -14.02 -13.78
C ARG A 229 -20.60 -13.94 -12.43
N SER A 230 -21.23 -15.01 -11.95
CA SER A 230 -21.95 -14.98 -10.66
C SER A 230 -21.00 -14.74 -9.48
N HIS A 231 -19.85 -15.42 -9.46
CA HIS A 231 -18.83 -15.26 -8.44
C HIS A 231 -18.18 -13.87 -8.50
N ASP A 232 -17.96 -13.35 -9.71
CA ASP A 232 -17.36 -12.04 -9.91
C ASP A 232 -18.34 -10.91 -9.53
N ARG A 233 -19.65 -11.07 -9.79
CA ARG A 233 -20.70 -10.17 -9.29
C ARG A 233 -20.79 -10.17 -7.77
N ARG A 234 -20.77 -11.34 -7.14
CA ARG A 234 -20.75 -11.45 -5.68
C ARG A 234 -19.50 -10.76 -5.10
N THR A 235 -18.36 -10.95 -5.73
CA THR A 235 -17.11 -10.28 -5.33
C THR A 235 -17.23 -8.77 -5.46
N ALA A 236 -17.78 -8.26 -6.57
CA ALA A 236 -18.01 -6.84 -6.77
C ALA A 236 -18.97 -6.26 -5.72
N LEU A 237 -20.03 -6.99 -5.36
CA LEU A 237 -20.96 -6.60 -4.29
C LEU A 237 -20.25 -6.52 -2.93
N ILE A 238 -19.45 -7.54 -2.57
CA ILE A 238 -18.68 -7.54 -1.32
C ILE A 238 -17.69 -6.37 -1.31
N ALA A 239 -16.97 -6.15 -2.41
CA ALA A 239 -16.05 -5.03 -2.55
C ALA A 239 -16.77 -3.67 -2.40
N ALA A 240 -17.97 -3.53 -2.98
CA ALA A 240 -18.80 -2.33 -2.82
C ALA A 240 -19.27 -2.13 -1.37
N VAL A 241 -19.65 -3.20 -0.68
CA VAL A 241 -20.01 -3.14 0.75
C VAL A 241 -18.80 -2.74 1.59
N VAL A 242 -17.62 -3.30 1.33
CA VAL A 242 -16.37 -2.91 2.01
C VAL A 242 -16.04 -1.44 1.76
N ALA A 243 -16.13 -0.97 0.52
CA ALA A 243 -15.97 0.45 0.20
C ALA A 243 -16.96 1.30 0.99
N PHE A 244 -18.25 0.93 0.96
CA PHE A 244 -19.27 1.66 1.68
C PHE A 244 -18.93 1.75 3.18
N VAL A 245 -18.65 0.62 3.83
CA VAL A 245 -18.31 0.57 5.26
C VAL A 245 -17.08 1.42 5.59
N CYS A 246 -16.00 1.33 4.80
CA CYS A 246 -14.80 2.14 5.02
C CYS A 246 -15.07 3.65 4.94
N TRP A 247 -16.05 4.06 4.14
CA TRP A 247 -16.35 5.46 3.86
C TRP A 247 -17.59 5.99 4.58
N ILE A 248 -18.28 5.19 5.38
CA ILE A 248 -19.38 5.64 6.24
C ILE A 248 -18.95 6.84 7.11
N PRO A 249 -17.84 6.80 7.88
CA PRO A 249 -17.50 7.94 8.75
C PRO A 249 -17.24 9.25 7.98
N PRO A 250 -16.42 9.27 6.91
CA PRO A 250 -16.25 10.46 6.06
C PRO A 250 -17.56 11.00 5.48
N ILE A 251 -18.47 10.11 5.08
CA ILE A 251 -19.78 10.51 4.55
C ILE A 251 -20.60 11.18 5.64
N ILE A 252 -20.65 10.61 6.85
CA ILE A 252 -21.37 11.21 7.99
C ILE A 252 -20.78 12.58 8.32
N GLU A 253 -19.45 12.69 8.41
CA GLU A 253 -18.78 13.97 8.67
C GLU A 253 -19.20 15.04 7.64
N GLN A 254 -19.18 14.67 6.36
CA GLN A 254 -19.49 15.60 5.28
C GLN A 254 -20.90 16.20 5.36
N PHE A 255 -21.85 15.51 5.99
CA PHE A 255 -23.24 15.95 6.14
C PHE A 255 -23.58 16.48 7.54
N THR A 256 -22.72 16.27 8.54
CA THR A 256 -22.93 16.75 9.91
C THR A 256 -22.17 18.04 10.21
N GLN A 257 -21.12 18.33 9.46
CA GLN A 257 -20.32 19.56 9.60
C GLN A 257 -20.63 20.57 8.49
N SER A 258 -20.48 21.86 8.80
CA SER A 258 -20.69 22.95 7.83
C SER A 258 -19.55 23.98 7.91
N PRO A 259 -18.63 24.00 6.91
CA PRO A 259 -18.55 23.10 5.76
C PRO A 259 -18.00 21.71 6.14
N GLY A 260 -18.52 20.65 5.50
CA GLY A 260 -17.95 19.30 5.62
C GLY A 260 -16.56 19.19 4.99
N ASN A 261 -15.78 18.20 5.44
CA ASN A 261 -14.36 18.08 5.13
C ASN A 261 -14.04 17.83 3.64
N LEU A 262 -14.84 17.02 2.93
CA LEU A 262 -14.63 16.81 1.49
C LEU A 262 -14.85 18.11 0.70
N ARG A 263 -15.73 19.00 1.17
CA ARG A 263 -15.91 20.33 0.58
C ARG A 263 -14.68 21.20 0.79
N LEU A 264 -14.04 21.12 1.96
CA LEU A 264 -12.79 21.83 2.25
C LEU A 264 -11.63 21.31 1.38
N ILE A 265 -11.50 19.99 1.26
CA ILE A 265 -10.51 19.36 0.36
C ILE A 265 -10.73 19.80 -1.08
N TYR A 266 -11.97 19.75 -1.57
CA TYR A 266 -12.31 20.22 -2.91
C TYR A 266 -11.97 21.71 -3.10
N GLY A 267 -12.28 22.55 -2.10
CA GLY A 267 -11.93 23.97 -2.10
C GLY A 267 -10.41 24.18 -2.22
N PHE A 268 -9.63 23.43 -1.45
CA PHE A 268 -8.16 23.46 -1.50
C PHE A 268 -7.62 23.02 -2.88
N LEU A 269 -8.14 21.93 -3.46
CA LEU A 269 -7.69 21.46 -4.77
C LEU A 269 -8.07 22.41 -5.90
N ARG A 270 -9.21 23.11 -5.78
CA ARG A 270 -9.69 24.06 -6.79
C ARG A 270 -8.99 25.41 -6.70
N ASN A 271 -8.74 25.90 -5.49
CA ASN A 271 -8.13 27.20 -5.22
C ASN A 271 -7.01 27.02 -4.18
N PRO A 272 -5.84 26.49 -4.57
CA PRO A 272 -4.76 26.26 -3.64
C PRO A 272 -4.23 27.61 -3.10
N PRO A 273 -3.88 27.68 -1.80
CA PRO A 273 -3.41 28.92 -1.17
C PRO A 273 -2.00 29.33 -1.61
N LEU A 274 -1.27 28.42 -2.24
CA LEU A 274 0.06 28.61 -2.80
C LEU A 274 0.05 28.17 -4.26
N GLU A 275 0.94 28.75 -5.07
CA GLU A 275 1.11 28.31 -6.45
C GLU A 275 1.46 26.82 -6.50
N THR A 276 0.81 26.10 -7.41
CA THR A 276 1.11 24.69 -7.62
C THR A 276 2.45 24.53 -8.30
N THR A 277 3.28 23.61 -7.81
CA THR A 277 4.59 23.26 -8.39
C THR A 277 4.52 22.86 -9.87
N GLY A 278 3.36 22.41 -10.36
CA GLY A 278 3.14 22.02 -11.76
C GLY A 278 3.57 20.58 -12.07
N LEU A 279 3.00 20.02 -13.14
CA LEU A 279 3.23 18.60 -13.51
C LEU A 279 4.68 18.34 -13.91
N ALA A 280 5.30 19.23 -14.68
CA ALA A 280 6.67 19.06 -15.16
C ALA A 280 7.66 18.94 -13.99
N THR A 281 7.60 19.87 -13.04
CA THR A 281 8.44 19.85 -11.84
C THR A 281 8.11 18.67 -10.94
N GLY A 282 6.83 18.28 -10.82
CA GLY A 282 6.44 17.06 -10.11
C GLY A 282 7.08 15.79 -10.71
N VAL A 283 7.04 15.64 -12.03
CA VAL A 283 7.68 14.53 -12.75
C VAL A 283 9.20 14.57 -12.57
N GLN A 284 9.82 15.75 -12.62
CA GLN A 284 11.26 15.90 -12.36
C GLN A 284 11.64 15.47 -10.95
N ILE A 285 10.86 15.87 -9.94
CA ILE A 285 11.06 15.43 -8.56
C ILE A 285 10.96 13.91 -8.47
N MET A 286 9.91 13.31 -9.05
CA MET A 286 9.75 11.85 -9.07
C MET A 286 10.93 11.16 -9.75
N PHE A 287 11.36 11.65 -10.91
CA PHE A 287 12.50 11.09 -11.65
C PHE A 287 13.80 11.22 -10.88
N ARG A 288 13.97 12.27 -10.07
CA ARG A 288 15.14 12.46 -9.21
C ARG A 288 15.18 11.47 -8.05
N PHE A 289 14.04 11.08 -7.48
CA PHE A 289 13.98 9.96 -6.54
C PHE A 289 14.26 8.60 -7.20
N LEU A 290 14.00 8.48 -8.50
CA LEU A 290 14.20 7.26 -9.30
C LEU A 290 15.51 7.26 -10.10
N SER A 291 16.40 8.23 -9.93
CA SER A 291 17.65 8.32 -10.70
C SER A 291 18.77 7.48 -10.09
N ILE A 292 19.83 7.24 -10.86
CA ILE A 292 21.06 6.60 -10.39
C ILE A 292 22.25 7.57 -10.56
N PRO A 293 23.05 7.81 -9.51
CA PRO A 293 22.86 7.32 -8.14
C PRO A 293 21.79 8.15 -7.41
N GLY A 294 20.76 7.49 -6.91
CA GLY A 294 19.68 8.14 -6.17
C GLY A 294 20.13 8.58 -4.78
N ASN A 295 19.40 9.52 -4.18
CA ASN A 295 19.69 10.03 -2.83
C ASN A 295 19.63 8.92 -1.76
N TRP A 296 18.79 7.90 -1.97
CA TRP A 296 18.71 6.67 -1.18
C TRP A 296 19.99 5.83 -1.19
N VAL A 297 20.84 5.93 -2.23
CA VAL A 297 22.17 5.28 -2.26
C VAL A 297 23.20 6.12 -1.52
N ARG A 298 23.09 7.44 -1.65
CA ARG A 298 24.09 8.40 -1.15
C ARG A 298 23.84 8.85 0.30
N GLY A 299 22.71 8.46 0.90
CA GLY A 299 22.30 8.91 2.24
C GLY A 299 22.00 10.41 2.30
N ALA A 300 21.66 11.03 1.16
CA ALA A 300 21.42 12.47 1.02
C ALA A 300 19.92 12.77 0.83
N GLU A 301 19.05 11.92 1.39
CA GLU A 301 17.60 12.11 1.32
C GLU A 301 17.22 13.47 1.95
N PRO A 302 16.53 14.35 1.20
CA PRO A 302 16.08 15.63 1.74
C PRO A 302 15.14 15.38 2.92
N SER A 303 15.54 15.77 4.13
CA SER A 303 14.66 15.67 5.30
C SER A 303 13.45 16.58 5.10
N LEU A 304 12.24 16.05 5.30
CA LEU A 304 10.95 16.74 5.08
C LEU A 304 10.78 18.06 5.85
N ILE A 305 11.67 18.34 6.81
CA ILE A 305 11.79 19.61 7.50
C ILE A 305 12.62 20.56 6.61
N ASN A 306 11.94 21.34 5.77
CA ASN A 306 12.50 22.48 5.01
C ASN A 306 13.63 22.19 4.01
N SER A 307 13.58 21.08 3.28
CA SER A 307 14.48 20.88 2.14
C SER A 307 13.76 21.20 0.83
N ALA A 308 14.17 22.28 0.16
CA ALA A 308 13.86 22.46 -1.25
C ALA A 308 14.53 21.31 -2.01
N ILE A 309 13.73 20.49 -2.71
CA ILE A 309 14.29 19.50 -3.62
C ILE A 309 14.86 20.28 -4.78
N ASP A 310 16.19 20.29 -4.90
CA ASP A 310 16.83 20.83 -6.08
C ASP A 310 16.28 20.10 -7.31
N THR A 311 15.71 20.84 -8.25
CA THR A 311 15.20 20.32 -9.53
C THR A 311 16.08 20.76 -10.70
N SER A 312 17.26 21.33 -10.45
CA SER A 312 18.21 21.67 -11.50
C SER A 312 18.87 20.41 -12.08
N GLY A 313 18.99 20.36 -13.41
CA GLY A 313 19.60 19.24 -14.14
C GLY A 313 18.63 18.12 -14.55
N TRP A 314 19.10 17.23 -15.43
CA TRP A 314 18.34 16.09 -15.91
C TRP A 314 18.58 14.87 -15.02
N ALA A 315 17.49 14.23 -14.60
CA ALA A 315 17.53 12.96 -13.87
C ALA A 315 16.92 11.88 -14.77
N ILE A 316 17.71 10.90 -15.20
CA ILE A 316 17.23 9.76 -16.00
C ILE A 316 16.76 8.68 -15.02
N PRO A 317 15.46 8.33 -14.99
CA PRO A 317 14.97 7.21 -14.20
C PRO A 317 15.61 5.91 -14.68
N TRP A 318 15.98 5.03 -13.75
CA TRP A 318 16.52 3.72 -14.09
C TRP A 318 15.58 2.90 -15.01
N ALA A 319 14.26 3.08 -14.88
CA ALA A 319 13.26 2.39 -15.68
C ALA A 319 13.35 2.74 -17.19
N LEU A 320 13.91 3.89 -17.55
CA LEU A 320 14.16 4.27 -18.94
C LEU A 320 15.50 3.73 -19.48
N ILE A 321 16.39 3.26 -18.60
CA ILE A 321 17.69 2.65 -18.97
C ILE A 321 17.52 1.14 -19.20
N ALA A 322 16.46 0.53 -18.64
CA ALA A 322 16.16 -0.90 -18.72
C ALA A 322 15.20 -1.30 -19.85
N LEU A 323 14.79 -0.34 -20.70
CA LEU A 323 13.99 -0.53 -21.92
C LEU A 323 14.89 -0.45 -23.15
#